data_AF-A0A9N8WHA2-F1
#
_entry.id   AF-A0A9N8WHA2-F1
#
_cell.length_a   1.000
_cell.length_b   1.000
_cell.length_c   1.000
_cell.angle_alpha   90.00
_cell.angle_beta   90.00
_cell.angle_gamma   90.00
#
_symmetry.space_group_name_H-M   'P 1'
#
loop_
_entity.id
_entity.type
_entity.pdbx_description
1 polymer ?
#
loop_
_entity_poly.entity_id
_entity_poly.type
_entity_poly.pdbx_seq_one_letter_code
_entity_poly.pdbx_strand_id
1 'polypeptide(L)'
;MSRTQELTMQDITWKMIESAQIKIIKEAFRLRYRKDSKFISEYAGYVKNLRNAENQDEYIKYTAITLFPNSQDIENGIKDRHMTEEAVEDVLIDE
;
A
#
# COMPACT_ATOMS: atom_id res chain seq x y z
N MET A 1 -16.62 -11.07 23.86
CA MET A 1 -16.15 -12.07 22.87
C MET A 1 -15.78 -11.32 21.61
N SER A 2 -14.50 -10.95 21.47
CA SER A 2 -14.01 -10.21 20.30
C SER A 2 -13.93 -11.16 19.11
N ARG A 3 -14.70 -10.84 18.06
CA ARG A 3 -14.68 -11.57 16.80
C ARG A 3 -13.43 -11.14 16.04
N THR A 4 -12.30 -11.79 16.29
CA THR A 4 -11.14 -11.70 15.40
C THR A 4 -11.63 -12.15 14.03
N GLN A 5 -11.83 -11.19 13.12
CA GLN A 5 -12.14 -11.49 11.74
C GLN A 5 -10.93 -12.23 11.18
N GLU A 6 -11.07 -13.54 11.03
CA GLU A 6 -10.16 -14.39 10.29
C GLU A 6 -10.10 -13.79 8.88
N LEU A 7 -9.04 -13.03 8.60
CA LEU A 7 -8.76 -12.49 7.27
C LEU A 7 -8.53 -13.69 6.36
N THR A 8 -9.61 -14.22 5.79
CA THR A 8 -9.51 -15.15 4.67
C THR A 8 -8.59 -14.50 3.63
N MET A 9 -7.47 -15.16 3.32
CA MET A 9 -6.56 -14.72 2.25
C MET A 9 -7.33 -14.78 0.93
N GLN A 10 -8.12 -13.74 0.65
CA GLN A 10 -8.64 -13.51 -0.68
C GLN A 10 -7.43 -13.24 -1.57
N ASP A 11 -7.36 -13.90 -2.70
CA ASP A 11 -6.32 -13.66 -3.70
C ASP A 11 -6.28 -12.15 -4.01
N ILE A 12 -5.17 -11.50 -3.66
CA ILE A 12 -5.01 -10.06 -3.89
C ILE A 12 -4.97 -9.84 -5.40
N THR A 13 -6.04 -9.25 -5.94
CA THR A 13 -6.11 -8.94 -7.37
C THR A 13 -5.43 -7.60 -7.67
N TRP A 14 -4.95 -7.44 -8.91
CA TRP A 14 -4.40 -6.15 -9.35
C TRP A 14 -5.40 -4.99 -9.21
N LYS A 15 -6.71 -5.25 -9.28
CA LYS A 15 -7.78 -4.28 -9.04
C LYS A 15 -7.85 -3.79 -7.60
N MET A 16 -7.57 -4.66 -6.63
CA MET A 16 -7.48 -4.27 -5.22
C MET A 16 -6.27 -3.36 -5.00
N ILE A 17 -5.14 -3.68 -5.62
CA ILE A 17 -3.92 -2.86 -5.55
C ILE A 17 -4.14 -1.50 -6.24
N GLU A 18 -4.75 -1.47 -7.43
CA GLU A 18 -5.14 -0.22 -8.11
C GLU A 18 -6.00 0.66 -7.21
N SER A 19 -7.02 0.05 -6.57
CA SER A 19 -7.94 0.76 -5.68
C SER A 19 -7.25 1.33 -4.45
N ALA A 20 -6.31 0.59 -3.86
CA ALA A 20 -5.51 1.05 -2.73
C ALA A 20 -4.65 2.26 -3.10
N GLN A 21 -3.97 2.22 -4.25
CA GLN A 21 -3.15 3.32 -4.74
C GLN A 21 -3.99 4.58 -4.99
N ILE A 22 -5.19 4.44 -5.58
CA ILE A 22 -6.13 5.57 -5.77
C ILE A 22 -6.60 6.15 -4.44
N LYS A 23 -6.89 5.32 -3.43
CA LYS A 23 -7.28 5.81 -2.09
C LYS A 23 -6.16 6.66 -1.46
N ILE A 24 -4.92 6.24 -1.58
CA ILE A 24 -3.76 7.00 -1.08
C ILE A 24 -3.66 8.38 -1.76
N ILE A 25 -3.83 8.44 -3.08
CA ILE A 25 -3.85 9.71 -3.83
C ILE A 25 -4.99 10.61 -3.35
N LYS A 26 -6.20 10.06 -3.17
CA LYS A 26 -7.37 10.81 -2.68
C LYS A 26 -7.14 11.39 -1.29
N GLU A 27 -6.60 10.60 -0.37
CA GLU A 27 -6.28 11.06 0.98
C GLU A 27 -5.19 12.12 0.98
N ALA A 28 -4.16 11.98 0.15
CA ALA A 28 -3.14 13.01 0.01
C ALA A 28 -3.71 14.33 -0.52
N PHE A 29 -4.67 14.30 -1.45
CA PHE A 29 -5.40 15.51 -1.84
C PHE A 29 -6.25 16.09 -0.70
N ARG A 30 -6.92 15.24 0.10
CA ARG A 30 -7.66 15.68 1.30
C ARG A 30 -6.73 16.38 2.29
N LEU A 31 -5.51 15.90 2.43
CA LEU A 31 -4.43 16.49 3.24
C LEU A 31 -3.68 17.64 2.55
N ARG A 32 -4.19 18.14 1.41
CA ARG A 32 -3.66 19.31 0.67
C ARG A 32 -2.24 19.13 0.13
N TYR A 33 -1.81 17.90 -0.15
CA TYR A 33 -0.58 17.67 -0.92
C TYR A 33 -0.70 18.32 -2.30
N ARG A 34 0.40 18.92 -2.78
CA ARG A 34 0.42 19.50 -4.13
C ARG A 34 0.32 18.41 -5.19
N LYS A 35 -0.39 18.69 -6.28
CA LYS A 35 -0.61 17.75 -7.39
C LYS A 35 0.68 17.31 -8.08
N ASP A 36 1.67 18.19 -8.10
CA ASP A 36 3.01 17.98 -8.66
C ASP A 36 4.01 17.44 -7.63
N SER A 37 3.57 17.12 -6.41
CA SER A 37 4.45 16.52 -5.42
C SER A 37 4.93 15.14 -5.89
N LYS A 38 6.20 14.83 -5.59
CA LYS A 38 6.82 13.54 -5.91
C LYS A 38 5.95 12.38 -5.45
N PHE A 39 5.43 12.44 -4.22
CA PHE A 39 4.50 11.47 -3.66
C PHE A 39 3.27 11.23 -4.56
N ILE A 40 2.52 12.27 -4.92
CA ILE A 40 1.35 12.12 -5.80
C ILE A 40 1.76 11.56 -7.16
N SER A 41 2.87 12.04 -7.72
CA SER A 41 3.34 11.62 -9.04
C SER A 41 3.75 10.15 -9.11
N GLU A 42 4.34 9.61 -8.04
CA GLU A 42 4.77 8.20 -7.97
C GLU A 42 3.56 7.26 -7.93
N TYR A 43 2.58 7.54 -7.06
CA TYR A 43 1.35 6.75 -6.96
C TYR A 43 0.49 6.85 -8.24
N ALA A 44 0.37 8.05 -8.81
CA ALA A 44 -0.35 8.24 -10.07
C ALA A 44 0.36 7.54 -11.24
N GLY A 45 1.69 7.59 -11.26
CA GLY A 45 2.54 6.88 -12.23
C GLY A 45 2.35 5.36 -12.12
N TYR A 46 2.33 4.81 -10.90
CA TYR A 46 2.06 3.41 -10.66
C TYR A 46 0.71 2.98 -11.24
N VAL A 47 -0.38 3.72 -10.94
CA VAL A 47 -1.72 3.40 -11.45
C VAL A 47 -1.76 3.45 -12.97
N LYS A 48 -1.13 4.46 -13.58
CA LYS A 48 -1.04 4.59 -15.03
C LYS A 48 -0.34 3.39 -15.66
N ASN A 49 0.82 3.00 -15.13
CA ASN A 49 1.60 1.89 -15.65
C ASN A 49 0.89 0.55 -15.44
N LEU A 50 0.28 0.33 -14.28
CA LEU A 50 -0.51 -0.87 -13.97
C LEU A 50 -1.66 -1.06 -14.98
N ARG A 51 -2.40 0.01 -15.30
CA ARG A 51 -3.50 -0.05 -16.28
C ARG A 51 -3.05 -0.38 -17.70
N ASN A 52 -1.82 0.00 -18.05
CA ASN A 52 -1.25 -0.16 -19.39
C ASN A 52 -0.36 -1.40 -19.52
N ALA A 53 -0.13 -2.14 -18.45
CA ALA A 53 0.67 -3.35 -18.48
C ALA A 53 -0.02 -4.44 -19.31
N GLU A 54 0.75 -5.15 -20.14
CA GLU A 54 0.27 -6.33 -20.86
C GLU A 54 -0.19 -7.44 -19.91
N ASN A 55 0.51 -7.56 -18.77
CA ASN A 55 0.16 -8.44 -17.67
C ASN A 55 0.28 -7.67 -16.34
N GLN A 56 -0.85 -7.39 -15.70
CA GLN A 56 -0.91 -6.59 -14.48
C GLN A 56 -0.25 -7.30 -13.29
N ASP A 57 -0.46 -8.61 -13.17
CA ASP A 57 0.08 -9.40 -12.07
C ASP A 57 1.61 -9.49 -12.15
N GLU A 58 2.14 -9.64 -13.36
CA GLU A 58 3.59 -9.62 -13.60
C GLU A 58 4.18 -8.22 -13.34
N TYR A 59 3.52 -7.15 -13.78
CA TYR A 59 3.94 -5.78 -13.48
C TYR A 59 4.00 -5.53 -11.96
N ILE A 60 2.99 -5.97 -11.21
CA ILE A 60 2.96 -5.86 -9.75
C ILE A 60 4.14 -6.61 -9.13
N LYS A 61 4.39 -7.86 -9.55
CA LYS A 61 5.49 -8.68 -9.05
C LYS A 61 6.84 -8.00 -9.29
N TYR A 62 7.12 -7.55 -10.51
CA TYR A 62 8.38 -6.85 -10.80
C TYR A 62 8.52 -5.54 -10.05
N THR A 63 7.43 -4.78 -9.92
CA THR A 63 7.46 -3.52 -9.15
C THR A 63 7.77 -3.79 -7.68
N ALA A 64 7.16 -4.83 -7.09
CA ALA A 64 7.44 -5.24 -5.72
C ALA A 64 8.89 -5.69 -5.53
N ILE A 65 9.43 -6.51 -6.44
CA ILE A 65 10.84 -6.95 -6.41
C ILE A 65 11.78 -5.74 -6.55
N THR A 66 11.45 -4.77 -7.40
CA THR A 66 12.28 -3.58 -7.59
C THR A 66 12.28 -2.67 -6.37
N LEU A 67 11.13 -2.51 -5.72
CA LEU A 67 10.99 -1.66 -4.53
C LEU A 67 11.52 -2.33 -3.25
N PHE A 68 11.44 -3.66 -3.19
CA PHE A 68 11.86 -4.48 -2.05
C PHE A 68 12.80 -5.59 -2.54
N PRO A 69 14.02 -5.25 -2.98
CA PRO A 69 14.94 -6.21 -3.59
C PRO A 69 15.43 -7.29 -2.62
N ASN A 70 15.36 -7.05 -1.30
CA ASN A 70 15.70 -8.05 -0.29
C ASN A 70 14.50 -8.31 0.64
N SER A 71 14.20 -9.58 0.88
CA SER A 71 13.23 -10.01 1.89
C SER A 71 13.60 -9.59 3.32
N GLN A 72 14.90 -9.37 3.60
CA GLN A 72 15.39 -8.86 4.90
C GLN A 72 15.03 -7.38 5.13
N ASP A 73 14.88 -6.57 4.09
CA ASP A 73 14.53 -5.14 4.22
C ASP A 73 13.05 -4.94 4.58
N ILE A 74 12.20 -5.93 4.29
CA ILE A 74 10.80 -5.95 4.74
C ILE A 74 10.74 -6.13 6.27
N GLU A 75 11.54 -7.06 6.81
CA GLU A 75 11.62 -7.31 8.25
C GLU A 75 12.28 -6.14 9.00
N ASN A 76 13.32 -5.53 8.42
CA ASN A 76 14.00 -4.38 8.99
C ASN A 76 13.18 -3.08 8.87
N GLY A 77 12.40 -2.89 7.79
CA GLY A 77 11.50 -1.74 7.64
C GLY A 77 10.27 -1.77 8.57
N ILE A 78 9.93 -2.95 9.11
CA ILE A 78 8.96 -3.14 10.20
C ILE A 78 9.62 -2.81 11.56
N LYS A 79 10.92 -3.07 11.73
CA LYS A 79 11.67 -2.78 12.97
C LYS A 79 12.13 -1.32 13.08
N ASP A 80 12.49 -0.68 11.97
CA ASP A 80 12.99 0.71 11.92
C ASP A 80 11.87 1.75 12.06
N ARG A 81 10.63 1.35 11.79
CA ARG A 81 9.46 2.09 12.25
C ARG A 81 9.03 1.48 13.57
N HIS A 82 9.51 2.05 14.68
CA HIS A 82 8.85 1.95 15.98
C HIS A 82 7.40 2.48 15.88
N MET A 83 6.50 1.77 15.22
CA MET A 83 5.15 1.65 15.73
C MET A 83 5.26 0.60 16.83
N THR A 84 5.48 1.08 18.05
CA THR A 84 5.24 0.27 19.24
C THR A 84 3.84 -0.33 19.11
N GLU A 85 3.63 -1.55 19.63
CA GLU A 85 2.34 -2.26 19.58
C GLU A 85 1.15 -1.37 20.00
N GLU A 86 1.41 -0.37 20.84
CA GLU A 86 0.50 0.71 21.26
C GLU A 86 -0.11 1.53 20.11
N ALA A 87 0.65 1.83 19.04
CA ALA A 87 0.15 2.61 17.90
C ALA A 87 -0.74 1.81 16.93
N VAL A 88 -0.73 0.47 17.04
CA VAL A 88 -1.61 -0.41 16.26
C VAL A 88 -2.97 -0.57 16.97
N GLU A 89 -3.01 -0.48 18.30
CA GLU A 89 -4.27 -0.47 19.07
C GLU A 89 -5.05 0.85 18.90
N ASP A 90 -4.37 2.00 18.82
CA ASP A 90 -5.03 3.30 18.59
C ASP A 90 -5.70 3.45 17.21
N VAL A 91 -5.34 2.62 16.23
CA VAL A 91 -5.99 2.61 14.90
C VAL A 91 -7.23 1.70 14.87
N LEU A 92 -7.46 0.90 15.92
CA LEU A 92 -8.58 -0.04 16.02
C LEU A 92 -9.58 0.30 17.13
N ILE A 93 -9.50 1.49 17.71
CA ILE A 93 -10.55 2.01 18.61
C ILE A 93 -10.96 3.40 18.12
N ASP A 94 -11.97 3.41 17.25
CA ASP A 94 -13.05 4.39 17.29
C ASP A 94 -14.27 3.76 16.59
N GLU A 95 -15.19 3.31 17.46
CA GLU A 95 -16.62 2.95 17.32
C GLU A 95 -17.12 2.03 16.18
#